data_AF-A0AAU1FI77-F1
#
_entry.id   AF-A0AAU1FI77-F1
#
_cell.length_a   1.000
_cell.length_b   1.000
_cell.length_c   1.000
_cell.angle_alpha   90.00
_cell.angle_beta   90.00
_cell.angle_gamma   90.00
#
_symmetry.space_group_name_H-M   'P 1'
#
loop_
_entity.id
_entity.type
_entity.pdbx_description
1 polymer ?
#
loop_
_entity_poly.entity_id
_entity_poly.type
_entity_poly.pdbx_seq_one_letter_code
_entity_poly.pdbx_strand_id
1 'polypeptide(L)'
;MTTPTPEPDPSQAGWVPPEGSWASSAARRRNMQAIRSRDTTPERLVRRLVHAQGLRYRVATRPLSDLRRTADMVFRPAKVAVFIDGCYWHGCPEHYVPPKTNPGYWSDKVARNMTRDRDTDERLRAAGWLVLRFWEHESAEECSEAICHAVTSRRQASPGSTPDTPTEQGTS
;
A
#
# COMPACT_ATOMS: atom_id res chain seq x y z
N MET A 1 56.71 35.57 -12.60
CA MET A 1 56.62 34.09 -12.77
C MET A 1 55.17 33.72 -12.53
N THR A 2 54.39 33.52 -13.59
CA THR A 2 52.94 33.27 -13.52
C THR A 2 52.73 31.77 -13.34
N THR A 3 52.22 31.36 -12.17
CA THR A 3 51.89 29.95 -11.90
C THR A 3 50.70 29.55 -12.78
N PRO A 4 50.77 28.45 -13.55
CA PRO A 4 49.61 27.99 -14.31
C PRO A 4 48.52 27.50 -13.36
N THR A 5 47.29 27.96 -13.59
CA THR A 5 46.07 27.45 -12.94
C THR A 5 45.96 25.94 -13.24
N PRO A 6 45.75 25.07 -12.23
CA PRO A 6 45.59 23.65 -12.49
C PRO A 6 44.31 23.41 -13.31
N GLU A 7 44.43 22.62 -14.38
CA GLU A 7 43.27 22.13 -15.13
C GLU A 7 42.37 21.28 -14.22
N PRO A 8 41.03 21.39 -14.35
CA PRO A 8 40.11 20.61 -13.53
C PRO A 8 40.21 19.11 -13.86
N ASP A 9 40.29 18.30 -12.81
CA ASP A 9 40.33 16.85 -12.86
C ASP A 9 39.07 16.27 -13.55
N PRO A 10 39.19 15.47 -14.63
CA PRO A 10 38.06 14.84 -15.32
C PRO A 10 37.30 13.80 -14.47
N SER A 11 37.80 13.45 -13.29
CA SER A 11 37.10 12.62 -12.30
C SER A 11 35.96 13.36 -11.57
N GLN A 12 35.88 14.70 -11.68
CA GLN A 12 34.74 15.52 -11.26
C GLN A 12 33.65 15.63 -12.33
N ALA A 13 33.44 14.58 -13.13
CA ALA A 13 32.33 14.51 -14.08
C ALA A 13 30.99 14.52 -13.31
N GLY A 14 30.50 15.74 -13.06
CA GLY A 14 29.23 16.01 -12.41
C GLY A 14 28.13 15.24 -13.13
N TRP A 15 27.48 14.33 -12.41
CA TRP A 15 26.33 13.64 -12.94
C TRP A 15 25.27 14.65 -13.36
N VAL A 16 24.95 14.71 -14.65
CA VAL A 16 23.88 15.56 -15.18
C VAL A 16 22.59 14.73 -15.17
N PRO A 17 21.53 15.17 -14.45
CA PRO A 17 20.24 14.51 -14.51
C PRO A 17 19.67 14.56 -15.94
N PRO A 18 19.12 13.46 -16.48
CA PRO A 18 18.40 13.52 -17.75
C PRO A 18 17.18 14.44 -17.63
N GLU A 19 16.74 15.01 -18.75
CA GLU A 19 15.63 15.96 -18.79
C GLU A 19 14.37 15.39 -18.10
N GLY A 20 13.79 16.16 -17.17
CA GLY A 20 12.66 15.71 -16.34
C GLY A 20 13.01 14.77 -15.16
N SER A 21 14.29 14.50 -14.88
CA SER A 21 14.68 13.66 -13.75
C SER A 21 14.55 14.39 -12.41
N TRP A 22 13.84 13.77 -11.47
CA TRP A 22 13.67 14.28 -10.11
C TRP A 22 14.88 14.03 -9.19
N ALA A 23 15.84 13.20 -9.62
CA ALA A 23 16.93 12.73 -8.77
C ALA A 23 18.08 13.73 -8.72
N SER A 24 18.67 13.91 -7.54
CA SER A 24 19.81 14.82 -7.32
C SER A 24 21.18 14.18 -7.61
N SER A 25 21.22 12.86 -7.77
CA SER A 25 22.42 12.10 -8.16
C SER A 25 22.04 10.76 -8.79
N ALA A 26 22.95 10.16 -9.58
CA ALA A 26 22.78 8.79 -10.08
C ALA A 26 22.55 7.78 -8.95
N ALA A 27 23.26 7.97 -7.83
CA ALA A 27 23.12 7.14 -6.64
C ALA A 27 21.72 7.26 -6.02
N ARG A 28 21.18 8.49 -5.90
CA ARG A 28 19.82 8.71 -5.40
C ARG A 28 18.77 8.13 -6.34
N ARG A 29 18.96 8.24 -7.65
CA ARG A 29 18.09 7.60 -8.66
C ARG A 29 18.07 6.09 -8.50
N ARG A 30 19.24 5.44 -8.45
CA ARG A 30 19.36 3.99 -8.25
C ARG A 30 18.75 3.53 -6.95
N ASN A 31 18.99 4.25 -5.84
CA ASN A 31 18.44 3.89 -4.53
C ASN A 31 16.90 3.93 -4.56
N MET A 32 16.29 5.02 -5.05
CA MET A 32 14.82 5.10 -5.14
C MET A 32 14.21 4.14 -6.16
N GLN A 33 14.94 3.74 -7.20
CA GLN A 33 14.50 2.69 -8.13
C GLN A 33 14.58 1.28 -7.50
N ALA A 34 15.46 1.08 -6.52
CA ALA A 34 15.61 -0.18 -5.80
C ALA A 34 14.56 -0.38 -4.70
N ILE A 35 13.91 0.70 -4.23
CA ILE A 35 12.80 0.64 -3.28
C ILE A 35 11.64 -0.11 -3.95
N ARG A 36 11.37 -1.33 -3.48
CA ARG A 36 10.24 -2.13 -3.96
C ARG A 36 8.94 -1.54 -3.43
N SER A 37 7.95 -1.43 -4.31
CA SER A 37 6.60 -0.96 -3.97
C SER A 37 5.69 -2.07 -3.45
N ARG A 38 6.22 -3.27 -3.20
CA ARG A 38 5.46 -4.47 -2.79
C ARG A 38 6.37 -5.49 -2.12
N ASP A 39 5.74 -6.40 -1.38
CA ASP A 39 6.39 -7.49 -0.65
C ASP A 39 7.44 -6.97 0.34
N THR A 40 7.19 -5.79 0.88
CA THR A 40 8.02 -5.17 1.92
C THR A 40 8.04 -6.05 3.18
N THR A 41 9.05 -5.87 4.03
CA THR A 41 9.12 -6.60 5.31
C THR A 41 7.87 -6.44 6.17
N PRO A 42 7.31 -5.22 6.38
CA PRO A 42 6.07 -5.06 7.15
C PRO A 42 4.88 -5.79 6.50
N GLU A 43 4.70 -5.66 5.18
CA GLU A 43 3.65 -6.41 4.46
C GLU A 43 3.74 -7.93 4.70
N ARG A 44 4.95 -8.49 4.61
CA ARG A 44 5.16 -9.93 4.79
C ARG A 44 4.90 -10.37 6.23
N LEU A 45 5.21 -9.55 7.23
CA LEU A 45 4.98 -9.87 8.63
C LEU A 45 3.48 -9.90 8.95
N VAL A 46 2.73 -8.87 8.57
CA VAL A 46 1.27 -8.81 8.73
C VAL A 46 0.61 -10.01 8.06
N ARG A 47 1.00 -10.32 6.82
CA ARG A 47 0.51 -11.51 6.08
C ARG A 47 0.73 -12.79 6.87
N ARG A 48 1.94 -13.02 7.40
CA ARG A 48 2.25 -14.23 8.19
C ARG A 48 1.38 -14.33 9.43
N LEU A 49 1.22 -13.23 10.17
CA LEU A 49 0.42 -13.21 11.39
C LEU A 49 -1.05 -13.48 11.11
N VAL A 50 -1.64 -12.84 10.10
CA VAL A 50 -3.04 -13.08 9.70
C VAL A 50 -3.25 -14.52 9.20
N HIS A 51 -2.27 -15.09 8.49
CA HIS A 51 -2.32 -16.50 8.08
C HIS A 51 -2.22 -17.46 9.27
N ALA A 52 -1.36 -17.16 10.25
CA ALA A 52 -1.23 -17.93 11.49
C ALA A 52 -2.53 -17.91 12.33
N GLN A 53 -3.32 -16.85 12.24
CA GLN A 53 -4.66 -16.76 12.83
C GLN A 53 -5.75 -17.52 12.03
N GLY A 54 -5.36 -18.30 11.01
CA GLY A 54 -6.26 -19.18 10.26
C GLY A 54 -7.03 -18.51 9.12
N LEU A 55 -6.81 -17.22 8.86
CA LEU A 55 -7.48 -16.53 7.76
C LEU A 55 -6.79 -16.79 6.42
N ARG A 56 -7.63 -16.98 5.40
CA ARG A 56 -7.18 -17.10 4.00
C ARG A 56 -7.58 -15.86 3.21
N TYR A 57 -6.62 -15.36 2.45
CA TYR A 57 -6.74 -14.15 1.63
C TYR A 57 -6.08 -14.35 0.28
N ARG A 58 -6.30 -13.39 -0.63
CA ARG A 58 -5.49 -13.23 -1.83
C ARG A 58 -4.50 -12.09 -1.63
N VAL A 59 -3.28 -12.29 -2.08
CA VAL A 59 -2.21 -11.28 -2.05
C VAL A 59 -2.22 -10.49 -3.34
N ALA A 60 -1.90 -9.20 -3.25
CA ALA A 60 -1.70 -8.33 -4.40
C ALA A 60 -2.81 -8.52 -5.45
N THR A 61 -4.06 -8.41 -5.00
CA THR A 61 -5.24 -8.67 -5.83
C THR A 61 -6.13 -7.44 -5.92
N ARG A 62 -6.75 -7.25 -7.09
CA ARG A 62 -7.76 -6.21 -7.31
C ARG A 62 -9.08 -6.62 -6.63
N PRO A 63 -9.61 -5.84 -5.68
CA PRO A 63 -10.91 -6.14 -5.08
C PRO A 63 -12.06 -5.95 -6.08
N LEU A 64 -11.92 -4.99 -7.00
CA LEU A 64 -12.87 -4.72 -8.09
C LEU A 64 -12.15 -4.83 -9.44
N SER A 65 -12.84 -5.31 -10.47
CA SER A 65 -12.26 -5.55 -11.80
C SER A 65 -11.92 -4.26 -12.56
N ASP A 66 -12.71 -3.20 -12.37
CA ASP A 66 -12.52 -1.87 -12.94
C ASP A 66 -11.42 -1.07 -12.21
N LEU A 67 -11.11 -1.45 -10.98
CA LEU A 67 -10.05 -0.83 -10.19
C LEU A 67 -8.69 -1.31 -10.69
N ARG A 68 -7.90 -0.39 -11.25
CA ARG A 68 -6.50 -0.67 -11.64
C ARG A 68 -5.57 -0.93 -10.45
N ARG A 69 -6.00 -0.57 -9.24
CA ARG A 69 -5.23 -0.63 -8.00
C ARG A 69 -5.44 -1.97 -7.31
N THR A 70 -4.41 -2.39 -6.62
CA THR A 70 -4.28 -3.72 -6.07
C THR A 70 -4.15 -3.57 -4.56
N ALA A 71 -4.96 -4.31 -3.81
CA ALA A 71 -4.85 -4.36 -2.35
C ALA A 71 -3.83 -5.43 -1.95
N ASP A 72 -3.13 -5.20 -0.84
CA ASP A 72 -2.13 -6.12 -0.30
C ASP A 72 -2.75 -7.44 0.13
N MET A 73 -3.94 -7.36 0.74
CA MET A 73 -4.72 -8.52 1.15
C MET A 73 -6.20 -8.32 0.82
N VAL A 74 -6.81 -9.33 0.21
CA VAL A 74 -8.23 -9.32 -0.18
C VAL A 74 -8.96 -10.52 0.41
N PHE A 75 -10.04 -10.25 1.14
CA PHE A 75 -10.96 -11.24 1.72
C PHE A 75 -12.32 -11.14 1.05
N ARG A 76 -12.48 -11.82 -0.10
CA ARG A 76 -13.70 -11.71 -0.92
C ARG A 76 -15.01 -12.04 -0.19
N PRO A 77 -15.13 -13.15 0.56
CA PRO A 77 -16.40 -13.48 1.23
C PRO A 77 -16.81 -12.42 2.27
N ALA A 78 -15.84 -11.82 2.95
CA ALA A 78 -16.08 -10.77 3.94
C ALA A 78 -16.17 -9.36 3.33
N LYS A 79 -15.86 -9.23 2.03
CA LYS A 79 -15.61 -7.97 1.33
C LYS A 79 -14.68 -7.03 2.12
N VAL A 80 -13.51 -7.53 2.52
CA VAL A 80 -12.47 -6.70 3.18
C VAL A 80 -11.26 -6.56 2.25
N ALA A 81 -10.80 -5.32 2.05
CA ALA A 81 -9.58 -4.97 1.33
C ALA A 81 -8.61 -4.26 2.28
N VAL A 82 -7.37 -4.73 2.32
CA VAL A 82 -6.32 -4.20 3.20
C VAL A 82 -5.20 -3.59 2.36
N PHE A 83 -4.76 -2.40 2.74
CA PHE A 83 -3.60 -1.71 2.17
C PHE A 83 -2.58 -1.41 3.27
N ILE A 84 -1.31 -1.64 2.97
CA ILE A 84 -0.18 -1.33 3.84
C ILE A 84 0.66 -0.25 3.15
N ASP A 85 0.44 0.99 3.56
CA ASP A 85 0.96 2.18 2.89
C ASP A 85 2.35 2.54 3.42
N GLY A 86 3.30 2.73 2.49
CA GLY A 86 4.62 3.25 2.82
C GLY A 86 4.54 4.72 3.25
N CYS A 87 5.16 5.07 4.38
CA CYS A 87 5.05 6.40 5.00
C CYS A 87 5.49 7.52 4.04
N TYR A 88 6.59 7.27 3.34
CA TYR A 88 7.19 8.24 2.44
C TYR A 88 6.31 8.50 1.20
N TRP A 89 5.62 7.47 0.69
CA TRP A 89 4.92 7.52 -0.59
C TRP A 89 3.48 8.02 -0.49
N HIS A 90 2.87 7.82 0.68
CA HIS A 90 1.48 8.17 0.95
C HIS A 90 1.34 9.37 1.91
N GLY A 91 2.46 9.94 2.37
CA GLY A 91 2.45 11.18 3.15
C GLY A 91 2.00 10.96 4.59
N CYS A 92 2.59 9.98 5.28
CA CYS A 92 2.30 9.73 6.69
C CYS A 92 2.44 11.01 7.54
N PRO A 93 1.43 11.40 8.32
CA PRO A 93 1.48 12.62 9.14
C PRO A 93 2.66 12.68 10.11
N GLU A 94 3.15 11.53 10.58
CA GLU A 94 4.21 11.43 11.59
C GLU A 94 5.62 11.36 10.99
N HIS A 95 5.77 10.66 9.86
CA HIS A 95 7.07 10.32 9.29
C HIS A 95 7.37 10.99 7.94
N TYR A 96 6.38 11.65 7.32
CA TYR A 96 6.59 12.30 6.04
C TYR A 96 7.44 13.56 6.21
N VAL A 97 8.69 13.47 5.78
CA VAL A 97 9.57 14.62 5.64
C VAL A 97 9.70 14.94 4.15
N PRO A 98 9.18 16.08 3.67
CA PRO A 98 9.34 16.46 2.28
C PRO A 98 10.85 16.58 1.96
N PRO A 99 11.31 16.00 0.85
CA PRO A 99 12.72 16.04 0.50
C PRO A 99 13.16 17.49 0.24
N LYS A 100 14.34 17.85 0.79
CA LYS A 100 14.95 19.18 0.59
C LYS A 100 15.27 19.50 -0.87
N THR A 101 15.27 18.51 -1.75
CA THR A 101 15.56 18.66 -3.18
C THR A 101 14.32 18.36 -4.01
N ASN A 102 13.99 19.29 -4.93
CA ASN A 102 12.79 19.26 -5.78
C ASN A 102 11.47 19.06 -5.00
N PRO A 103 11.20 19.86 -3.95
CA PRO A 103 10.04 19.67 -3.08
C PRO A 103 8.71 19.77 -3.82
N GLY A 104 8.62 20.61 -4.87
CA GLY A 104 7.42 20.75 -5.70
C GLY A 104 7.03 19.43 -6.39
N TYR A 105 7.95 18.80 -7.11
CA TYR A 105 7.67 17.52 -7.78
C TYR A 105 7.25 16.42 -6.79
N TRP A 106 7.89 16.36 -5.63
CA TRP A 106 7.62 15.33 -4.63
C TRP A 106 6.31 15.55 -3.88
N SER A 107 6.00 16.79 -3.52
CA SER A 107 4.72 17.15 -2.92
C SER A 107 3.57 16.90 -3.89
N ASP A 108 3.70 17.28 -5.16
CA ASP A 108 2.70 16.99 -6.20
C ASP A 108 2.51 15.48 -6.43
N LYS A 109 3.59 14.69 -6.34
CA LYS A 109 3.51 13.24 -6.44
C LYS A 109 2.76 12.63 -5.26
N VAL A 110 3.08 13.03 -4.03
CA VAL A 110 2.42 12.53 -2.82
C VAL A 110 0.94 12.97 -2.80
N ALA A 111 0.63 14.22 -3.13
CA ALA A 111 -0.74 14.71 -3.24
C ALA A 111 -1.57 13.92 -4.27
N ARG A 112 -0.98 13.56 -5.42
CA ARG A 112 -1.62 12.67 -6.39
C ARG A 112 -1.84 11.27 -5.86
N ASN A 113 -0.92 10.72 -5.06
CA ASN A 113 -1.10 9.42 -4.42
C ASN A 113 -2.26 9.47 -3.43
N MET A 114 -2.27 10.43 -2.50
CA MET A 114 -3.35 10.63 -1.53
C MET A 114 -4.72 10.80 -2.22
N THR A 115 -4.78 11.57 -3.31
CA THR A 115 -6.01 11.74 -4.10
C THR A 115 -6.49 10.42 -4.70
N ARG A 116 -5.56 9.60 -5.20
CA ARG A 116 -5.88 8.27 -5.75
C ARG A 116 -6.27 7.26 -4.67
N ASP A 117 -5.69 7.36 -3.49
CA ASP A 117 -6.06 6.53 -2.35
C ASP A 117 -7.49 6.81 -1.92
N ARG A 118 -7.86 8.09 -1.82
CA ARG A 118 -9.25 8.51 -1.55
C ARG A 118 -10.23 8.00 -2.62
N ASP A 119 -9.93 8.16 -3.91
CA ASP A 119 -10.74 7.62 -5.01
C ASP A 119 -10.90 6.09 -4.92
N THR A 120 -9.84 5.38 -4.51
CA THR A 120 -9.89 3.93 -4.33
C THR A 120 -10.78 3.54 -3.16
N ASP A 121 -10.62 4.21 -2.02
CA ASP A 121 -11.41 4.00 -0.82
C ASP A 121 -12.91 4.22 -1.08
N GLU A 122 -13.25 5.32 -1.75
CA GLU A 122 -14.64 5.68 -2.08
C GLU A 122 -15.29 4.61 -2.98
N ARG A 123 -14.62 4.17 -4.04
CA ARG A 123 -15.15 3.13 -4.95
C ARG A 123 -15.35 1.80 -4.24
N LEU A 124 -14.39 1.41 -3.39
CA LEU A 124 -14.49 0.17 -2.62
C LEU A 124 -15.64 0.23 -1.62
N ARG A 125 -15.76 1.32 -0.85
CA ARG A 125 -16.87 1.53 0.08
C ARG A 125 -18.22 1.52 -0.64
N ALA A 126 -18.33 2.20 -1.79
CA ALA A 126 -19.53 2.20 -2.61
C ALA A 126 -19.93 0.79 -3.11
N ALA A 127 -18.95 -0.08 -3.38
CA ALA A 127 -19.18 -1.48 -3.74
C ALA A 127 -19.39 -2.41 -2.52
N GLY A 128 -19.52 -1.85 -1.31
CA GLY A 128 -19.77 -2.59 -0.07
C GLY A 128 -18.53 -3.27 0.52
N TRP A 129 -17.34 -2.82 0.14
CA TRP A 129 -16.09 -3.28 0.75
C TRP A 129 -15.75 -2.47 2.00
N LEU A 130 -15.29 -3.16 3.04
CA LEU A 130 -14.56 -2.54 4.12
C LEU A 130 -13.11 -2.35 3.69
N VAL A 131 -12.63 -1.11 3.78
CA VAL A 131 -11.25 -0.74 3.47
C VAL A 131 -10.50 -0.51 4.76
N LEU A 132 -9.42 -1.25 4.96
CA LEU A 132 -8.48 -1.07 6.07
C LEU A 132 -7.15 -0.57 5.49
N ARG A 133 -6.63 0.52 6.03
CA ARG A 133 -5.31 1.06 5.67
C ARG A 133 -4.47 1.16 6.92
N PHE A 134 -3.25 0.66 6.81
CA PHE A 134 -2.25 0.70 7.86
C PHE A 134 -0.96 1.29 7.29
N TRP A 135 -0.23 2.03 8.08
CA TRP A 135 1.10 2.52 7.73
C TRP A 135 2.16 1.45 7.97
N GLU A 136 3.22 1.47 7.17
CA GLU A 136 4.34 0.53 7.32
C GLU A 136 5.06 0.59 8.68
N HIS A 137 4.85 1.67 9.46
CA HIS A 137 5.43 1.87 10.79
C HIS A 137 4.53 1.36 11.93
N GLU A 138 3.28 1.00 11.65
CA GLU A 138 2.39 0.44 12.67
C GLU A 138 2.84 -0.98 13.05
N SER A 139 2.52 -1.41 14.29
CA SER A 139 2.83 -2.77 14.74
C SER A 139 2.13 -3.79 13.85
N ALA A 140 2.89 -4.78 13.38
CA ALA A 140 2.32 -5.85 12.56
C ALA A 140 1.33 -6.71 13.36
N GLU A 141 1.56 -6.86 14.66
CA GLU A 141 0.67 -7.54 15.60
C GLU A 141 -0.67 -6.82 15.68
N GLU A 142 -0.67 -5.52 15.99
CA GLU A 142 -1.88 -4.68 16.08
C GLU A 142 -2.63 -4.65 14.74
N CYS A 143 -1.92 -4.47 13.63
CA CYS A 143 -2.50 -4.51 12.28
C CYS A 143 -3.18 -5.87 12.03
N SER A 144 -2.49 -6.96 12.37
CA SER A 144 -3.01 -8.31 12.14
C SER A 144 -4.25 -8.60 12.97
N GLU A 145 -4.29 -8.17 14.23
CA GLU A 145 -5.44 -8.30 15.12
C GLU A 145 -6.65 -7.51 14.58
N ALA A 146 -6.44 -6.26 14.19
CA ALA A 146 -7.47 -5.41 13.60
C ALA A 146 -8.06 -6.05 12.33
N ILE A 147 -7.21 -6.59 11.45
CA ILE A 147 -7.65 -7.31 10.24
C ILE A 147 -8.47 -8.54 10.61
N CYS A 148 -7.99 -9.35 11.56
CA CYS A 148 -8.65 -10.60 11.92
C CYS A 148 -10.01 -10.36 12.57
N HIS A 149 -10.10 -9.37 13.44
CA HIS A 149 -11.35 -8.90 14.02
C HIS A 149 -12.31 -8.50 12.89
N ALA A 150 -11.92 -7.54 12.04
CA ALA A 150 -12.78 -6.98 11.00
C ALA A 150 -13.32 -8.06 10.03
N VAL A 151 -12.46 -8.99 9.61
CA VAL A 151 -12.85 -10.09 8.72
C VAL A 151 -13.84 -11.03 9.41
N THR A 152 -13.59 -11.39 10.66
CA THR A 152 -14.44 -12.31 11.42
C THR A 152 -15.82 -11.70 11.67
N SER A 153 -15.88 -10.45 12.14
CA SER A 153 -17.14 -9.75 12.38
C SER A 153 -17.98 -9.62 11.11
N ARG A 154 -17.37 -9.32 9.96
CA ARG A 154 -18.10 -9.24 8.69
C ARG A 154 -18.61 -10.58 8.18
N ARG A 155 -17.87 -11.68 8.42
CA ARG A 155 -18.34 -13.03 8.10
C ARG A 155 -19.55 -13.42 8.93
N GLN A 156 -19.53 -13.09 10.22
CA GLN A 156 -20.65 -13.35 11.14
C GLN A 156 -21.88 -12.50 10.81
N ALA A 157 -21.68 -11.25 10.39
CA ALA A 157 -22.76 -10.34 9.97
C ALA A 157 -23.36 -10.68 8.58
N SER A 158 -22.79 -11.64 7.86
CA SER A 158 -23.31 -12.13 6.57
C SER A 158 -23.85 -13.57 6.66
N PRO A 159 -24.82 -13.91 7.55
CA PRO A 159 -25.44 -15.23 7.54
C PRO A 159 -26.49 -15.24 6.41
N GLY A 160 -26.08 -15.60 5.20
CA GLY A 160 -26.87 -15.38 3.98
C GLY A 160 -26.78 -16.48 2.93
N SER A 161 -26.69 -17.75 3.33
CA SER A 161 -27.13 -18.89 2.51
C SER A 161 -27.84 -19.89 3.42
N THR A 162 -29.15 -19.63 3.55
CA THR A 162 -30.29 -20.49 3.95
C THR A 162 -30.13 -21.49 5.11
N PRO A 163 -30.96 -21.40 6.18
CA PRO A 163 -31.37 -22.60 6.89
C PRO A 163 -32.34 -23.38 6.00
N ASP A 164 -31.93 -24.57 5.60
CA ASP A 164 -32.78 -25.59 5.00
C ASP A 164 -33.93 -25.86 5.99
N THR A 165 -35.16 -25.52 5.59
CA THR A 165 -36.35 -25.80 6.39
C THR A 165 -36.77 -27.23 6.06
N PRO A 166 -36.78 -28.17 7.02
CA PRO A 166 -37.37 -29.47 6.77
C PRO A 166 -38.87 -29.25 6.54
N THR A 167 -39.33 -29.53 5.32
CA THR A 167 -40.75 -29.62 5.03
C THR A 167 -41.26 -30.92 5.68
N GLU A 168 -41.68 -30.83 6.93
CA GLU A 168 -42.63 -31.77 7.53
C GLU A 168 -44.05 -31.32 7.16
N GLN A 169 -44.64 -32.01 6.19
CA GLN A 169 -46.07 -32.26 6.08
C GLN A 169 -46.14 -33.75 5.68
N GLY A 170 -46.63 -34.67 6.49
CA GLY A 170 -47.89 -34.62 7.21
C GLY A 170 -48.77 -35.69 6.60
N THR A 171 -48.74 -36.88 7.21
CA THR A 171 -49.70 -37.98 7.07
C THR A 171 -51.15 -37.51 6.97
N SER A 172 -51.89 -38.02 5.97
CA SER A 172 -53.12 -38.81 6.13
C SER A 172 -53.74 -39.17 4.78
#